data_AF-A0A212FL22-F1
#
_entry.id   AF-A0A212FL22-F1
#
_cell.length_a   1.000
_cell.length_b   1.000
_cell.length_c   1.000
_cell.angle_alpha   90.00
_cell.angle_beta   90.00
_cell.angle_gamma   90.00
#
_symmetry.space_group_name_H-M   'P 1'
#
loop_
_entity.id
_entity.type
_entity.pdbx_description
1 polymer ?
#
loop_
_entity_poly.entity_id
_entity_poly.type
_entity_poly.pdbx_seq_one_letter_code
_entity_poly.pdbx_strand_id
1 'polypeptide(L)'
;SIDQRMLGDYLPQNFQTFGNRKDVLLEHVTLDKLQDGSNENKVILGRVVGSIHHENCVPFTFALTDASTLCVLVSVYNWAEGRGPVVGDAVALPEPVLEHHQGTHDDLEYEFKSIRVNNPLYLLINGKRVNRCQFACTRVKSTYEIH
;
A
#
# COMPACT_ATOMS: atom_id res chain seq x y z
N SER A 1 -5.92 11.42 -15.17
CA SER A 1 -4.96 12.31 -14.48
C SER A 1 -5.04 12.06 -12.97
N ILE A 2 -3.92 11.83 -12.28
CA ILE A 2 -3.87 11.65 -10.82
C ILE A 2 -3.98 13.02 -10.16
N ASP A 3 -4.95 13.22 -9.25
CA ASP A 3 -5.18 14.51 -8.59
C ASP A 3 -4.38 14.57 -7.28
N GLN A 4 -3.53 15.59 -7.11
CA GLN A 4 -2.74 15.79 -5.90
C GLN A 4 -3.59 15.97 -4.64
N ARG A 5 -4.87 16.34 -4.76
CA ARG A 5 -5.82 16.37 -3.64
C ARG A 5 -5.99 15.00 -2.98
N MET A 6 -5.71 13.91 -3.71
CA MET A 6 -5.78 12.54 -3.21
C MET A 6 -4.62 12.19 -2.26
N LEU A 7 -3.61 13.06 -2.11
CA LEU A 7 -2.62 12.98 -1.03
C LEU A 7 -3.25 13.22 0.35
N GLY A 8 -4.40 13.89 0.42
CA GLY A 8 -5.13 14.14 1.67
C GLY A 8 -4.24 14.71 2.76
N ASP A 9 -4.10 13.97 3.86
CA ASP A 9 -3.27 14.38 5.00
C ASP A 9 -1.77 14.48 4.66
N TYR A 10 -1.29 13.81 3.61
CA TYR A 10 0.12 13.78 3.20
C TYR A 10 0.54 14.92 2.26
N LEU A 11 -0.26 15.98 2.19
CA LEU A 11 0.17 17.20 1.51
C LEU A 11 1.43 17.79 2.17
N PRO A 12 2.34 18.42 1.41
CA PRO A 12 3.63 18.92 1.91
C PRO A 12 3.54 19.97 3.02
N GLN A 13 2.35 20.51 3.27
CA GLN A 13 2.07 21.56 4.27
C GLN A 13 1.65 20.97 5.62
N ASN A 14 1.35 19.67 5.66
CA ASN A 14 0.82 19.00 6.84
C ASN A 14 1.89 18.17 7.54
N PHE A 15 2.07 18.42 8.82
CA PHE A 15 2.95 17.64 9.67
C PHE A 15 2.32 16.28 10.01
N GLN A 16 3.09 15.21 9.80
CA GLN A 16 2.69 13.86 10.15
C GLN A 16 3.50 13.35 11.35
N THR A 17 2.88 12.45 12.12
CA THR A 17 3.54 11.73 13.20
C THR A 17 3.64 10.26 12.83
N PHE A 18 4.87 9.75 12.75
CA PHE A 18 5.18 8.36 12.44
C PHE A 18 5.91 7.73 13.63
N GLY A 19 5.17 6.98 14.45
CA GLY A 19 5.71 6.38 15.68
C GLY A 19 6.27 7.44 16.62
N ASN A 20 7.59 7.43 16.82
CA ASN A 20 8.29 8.38 17.69
C ASN A 20 8.69 9.69 16.98
N ARG A 21 8.64 9.74 15.64
CA ARG A 21 8.98 10.94 14.87
C ARG A 21 7.75 11.83 14.74
N LYS A 22 7.85 13.04 15.30
CA LYS A 22 6.85 14.11 15.20
C LYS A 22 7.29 15.11 14.13
N ASP A 23 6.33 15.85 13.60
CA ASP A 23 6.56 16.94 12.65
C ASP A 23 7.31 16.54 11.37
N VAL A 24 6.98 15.37 10.83
CA VAL A 24 7.53 14.89 9.57
C VAL A 24 6.78 15.53 8.40
N LEU A 25 7.53 16.18 7.52
CA LEU A 25 7.03 16.67 6.23
C LEU A 25 7.30 15.64 5.14
N LEU A 26 6.28 15.40 4.32
CA LEU A 26 6.36 14.44 3.23
C LEU A 26 6.49 15.17 1.89
N GLU A 27 7.49 14.76 1.11
CA GLU A 27 7.63 15.18 -0.29
C GLU A 27 6.96 14.15 -1.20
N HIS A 28 6.06 14.62 -2.06
CA HIS A 28 5.48 13.76 -3.08
C HIS A 28 6.50 13.44 -4.16
N VAL A 29 6.79 12.15 -4.33
CA VAL A 29 7.71 11.63 -5.35
C VAL A 29 7.02 10.61 -6.23
N THR A 30 7.48 10.52 -7.47
CA THR A 30 7.02 9.51 -8.43
C THR A 30 7.76 8.19 -8.23
N LEU A 31 7.18 7.08 -8.72
CA LEU A 31 7.73 5.73 -8.52
C LEU A 31 9.16 5.54 -9.07
N ASP A 32 9.55 6.28 -10.10
CA ASP A 32 10.88 6.25 -10.72
C ASP A 32 11.97 6.88 -9.85
N LYS A 33 11.58 7.72 -8.88
CA LYS A 33 12.49 8.40 -7.95
C LYS A 33 12.66 7.68 -6.62
N LEU A 34 12.00 6.52 -6.46
CA LEU A 34 12.19 5.67 -5.30
C LEU A 34 13.54 4.94 -5.41
N GLN A 35 14.23 4.85 -4.27
CA GLN A 35 15.43 4.06 -4.11
C GLN A 35 15.09 2.72 -3.48
N ASP A 36 15.92 1.70 -3.72
CA ASP A 36 15.78 0.41 -3.04
C ASP A 36 15.99 0.59 -1.53
N GLY A 37 15.14 -0.03 -0.73
CA GLY A 37 15.06 0.14 0.71
C GLY A 37 14.08 1.23 1.16
N SER A 38 14.36 1.83 2.32
CA SER A 38 13.46 2.78 2.98
C SER A 38 13.54 4.17 2.33
N ASN A 39 12.40 4.71 1.90
CA ASN A 39 12.29 6.06 1.36
C ASN A 39 11.66 7.01 2.39
N GLU A 40 12.41 7.37 3.42
CA GLU A 40 11.93 8.27 4.48
C GLU A 40 11.53 9.65 3.95
N ASN A 41 10.56 10.29 4.61
CA ASN A 41 10.02 11.61 4.26
C ASN A 41 9.46 11.74 2.84
N LYS A 42 9.25 10.62 2.13
CA LYS A 42 8.68 10.59 0.79
C LYS A 42 7.27 10.01 0.83
N VAL A 43 6.38 10.48 -0.03
CA VAL A 43 5.05 9.90 -0.24
C VAL A 43 4.85 9.65 -1.72
N ILE A 44 4.29 8.50 -2.05
CA ILE A 44 3.87 8.18 -3.42
C ILE A 44 2.37 8.28 -3.52
N LEU A 45 1.88 8.66 -4.70
CA LEU A 45 0.48 8.61 -5.06
C LEU A 45 0.34 7.88 -6.38
N GLY A 46 -0.41 6.79 -6.39
CA GLY A 46 -0.65 6.02 -7.61
C GLY A 46 -2.10 5.60 -7.76
N ARG A 47 -2.43 4.95 -8.87
CA ARG A 47 -3.71 4.30 -9.12
C ARG A 47 -3.56 2.79 -9.14
N VAL A 48 -4.56 2.13 -8.59
CA VAL A 48 -4.64 0.66 -8.57
C VAL A 48 -5.04 0.18 -9.96
N VAL A 49 -4.22 -0.69 -10.53
CA VAL A 49 -4.43 -1.28 -11.86
C VAL A 49 -5.09 -2.66 -11.76
N GLY A 50 -4.79 -3.40 -10.70
CA GLY A 50 -5.31 -4.75 -10.48
C GLY A 50 -4.98 -5.25 -9.07
N SER A 51 -5.75 -6.21 -8.59
CA SER A 51 -5.48 -6.94 -7.35
C SER A 51 -5.07 -8.38 -7.67
N ILE A 52 -4.10 -8.88 -6.91
CA ILE A 52 -3.63 -10.26 -6.96
C ILE A 52 -4.13 -10.93 -5.69
N HIS A 53 -5.01 -11.90 -5.87
CA HIS A 53 -5.58 -12.68 -4.78
C HIS A 53 -4.85 -14.01 -4.67
N HIS A 54 -4.53 -14.40 -3.44
CA HIS A 54 -3.94 -15.69 -3.12
C HIS A 54 -4.86 -16.43 -2.15
N GLU A 55 -4.90 -17.77 -2.22
CA GLU A 55 -5.81 -18.61 -1.43
C GLU A 55 -5.62 -18.43 0.09
N ASN A 56 -4.41 -18.06 0.52
CA ASN A 56 -4.08 -17.83 1.93
C ASN A 56 -4.46 -16.43 2.46
N CYS A 57 -5.16 -15.61 1.67
CA CYS A 57 -5.69 -14.27 1.99
C CYS A 57 -4.68 -13.18 2.41
N VAL A 58 -3.43 -13.52 2.75
CA VAL A 58 -2.39 -12.59 3.22
C VAL A 58 -1.05 -12.90 2.52
N PRO A 59 -0.34 -11.88 2.00
CA PRO A 59 -0.69 -10.45 1.97
C PRO A 59 -1.71 -10.11 0.87
N PHE A 60 -2.50 -9.06 1.08
CA PHE A 60 -3.30 -8.48 0.00
C PHE A 60 -2.37 -7.72 -0.93
N THR A 61 -2.21 -8.22 -2.15
CA THR A 61 -1.27 -7.65 -3.12
C THR A 61 -2.02 -6.94 -4.23
N PHE A 62 -1.62 -5.74 -4.60
CA PHE A 62 -2.19 -5.02 -5.74
C PHE A 62 -1.13 -4.29 -6.55
N ALA A 63 -1.38 -4.12 -7.83
CA ALA A 63 -0.53 -3.37 -8.74
C ALA A 63 -0.88 -1.88 -8.68
N LEU A 64 0.12 -1.04 -8.44
CA LEU A 64 0.01 0.41 -8.38
C LEU A 64 0.81 1.03 -9.52
N THR A 65 0.22 2.00 -10.23
CA THR A 65 0.90 2.79 -11.25
C THR A 65 0.78 4.28 -10.98
N ASP A 66 1.79 5.05 -11.39
CA ASP A 66 1.82 6.50 -11.24
C ASP A 66 2.06 7.18 -12.61
N ALA A 67 2.15 8.51 -12.65
CA ALA A 67 2.39 9.32 -13.84
C ALA A 67 3.68 8.94 -14.58
N SER A 68 4.66 8.32 -13.92
CA SER A 68 5.88 7.79 -14.55
C SER A 68 5.66 6.49 -15.34
N THR A 69 4.41 5.97 -15.40
CA THR A 69 4.02 4.73 -16.07
C THR A 69 4.69 3.45 -15.54
N LEU A 70 5.52 3.58 -14.50
CA LEU A 70 6.03 2.42 -13.76
C LEU A 70 4.89 1.76 -12.99
N CYS A 71 4.97 0.43 -12.90
CA CYS A 71 4.05 -0.38 -12.13
C CYS A 71 4.84 -1.10 -11.04
N VAL A 72 4.36 -1.00 -9.80
CA VAL A 72 4.96 -1.68 -8.64
C VAL A 72 3.89 -2.51 -7.94
N LEU A 73 4.29 -3.64 -7.37
CA LEU A 73 3.39 -4.46 -6.55
C LEU A 73 3.41 -3.93 -5.12
N VAL A 74 2.23 -3.72 -4.52
CA VAL A 74 2.11 -3.29 -3.12
C VAL A 74 1.51 -4.44 -2.33
N SER A 75 2.28 -4.97 -1.39
CA SER A 75 1.91 -6.08 -0.52
C SER A 75 1.52 -5.55 0.85
N VAL A 76 0.23 -5.56 1.15
CA VAL A 76 -0.32 -5.06 2.40
C VAL A 76 -0.63 -6.22 3.35
N TYR A 77 0.00 -6.17 4.52
CA TYR A 77 -0.23 -7.12 5.60
C TYR A 77 -1.36 -6.66 6.52
N ASN A 78 -1.99 -7.59 7.26
CA ASN A 78 -3.09 -7.34 8.19
C ASN A 78 -4.37 -6.74 7.58
N TRP A 79 -4.62 -6.95 6.30
CA TRP A 79 -5.82 -6.48 5.62
C TRP A 79 -7.03 -7.42 5.85
N ALA A 80 -8.24 -6.87 6.02
CA ALA A 80 -9.47 -7.66 6.06
C ALA A 80 -9.87 -8.14 4.67
N GLU A 81 -10.21 -9.42 4.56
CA GLU A 81 -10.73 -10.01 3.34
C GLU A 81 -11.92 -9.22 2.78
N GLY A 82 -11.89 -8.95 1.47
CA GLY A 82 -12.96 -8.27 0.73
C GLY A 82 -13.08 -6.75 0.94
N ARG A 83 -12.15 -6.09 1.62
CA ARG A 83 -12.21 -4.63 1.89
C ARG A 83 -11.11 -3.79 1.25
N GLY A 84 -10.37 -4.39 0.31
CA GLY A 84 -9.20 -3.80 -0.36
C GLY A 84 -9.53 -2.65 -1.31
N PRO A 85 -8.52 -1.84 -1.68
CA PRO A 85 -8.65 -0.89 -2.78
C PRO A 85 -9.06 -1.62 -4.07
N VAL A 86 -9.88 -0.97 -4.88
CA VAL A 86 -10.37 -1.49 -6.17
C VAL A 86 -9.67 -0.82 -7.34
N VAL A 87 -9.76 -1.42 -8.52
CA VAL A 87 -9.18 -0.86 -9.74
C VAL A 87 -9.69 0.56 -9.98
N GLY A 88 -8.76 1.49 -10.22
CA GLY A 88 -9.03 2.91 -10.43
C GLY A 88 -8.89 3.79 -9.18
N ASP A 89 -8.91 3.19 -7.98
CA ASP A 89 -8.68 3.92 -6.73
C ASP A 89 -7.30 4.56 -6.70
N ALA A 90 -7.24 5.78 -6.19
CA ALA A 90 -5.97 6.44 -5.91
C ALA A 90 -5.49 6.06 -4.52
N VAL A 91 -4.24 5.63 -4.41
CA VAL A 91 -3.63 5.19 -3.15
C VAL A 91 -2.41 6.05 -2.87
N ALA A 92 -2.40 6.71 -1.71
CA ALA A 92 -1.22 7.39 -1.20
C ALA A 92 -0.54 6.55 -0.11
N LEU A 93 0.78 6.39 -0.23
CA LEU A 93 1.59 5.63 0.71
C LEU A 93 2.81 6.46 1.16
N PRO A 94 2.93 6.77 2.46
CA PRO A 94 4.09 7.44 3.01
C PRO A 94 5.19 6.43 3.29
N GLU A 95 6.43 6.89 3.17
CA GLU A 95 7.67 6.17 3.48
C GLU A 95 7.71 4.75 2.91
N PRO A 96 7.56 4.60 1.58
CA PRO A 96 7.55 3.29 0.97
C PRO A 96 8.90 2.60 1.12
N VAL A 97 8.86 1.33 1.51
CA VAL A 97 10.03 0.45 1.49
C VAL A 97 9.97 -0.32 0.17
N LEU A 98 10.83 0.07 -0.77
CA LEU A 98 10.93 -0.56 -2.08
C LEU A 98 11.88 -1.75 -2.01
N GLU A 99 11.45 -2.90 -2.50
CA GLU A 99 12.28 -4.08 -2.68
C GLU A 99 12.34 -4.42 -4.17
N HIS A 100 13.55 -4.59 -4.68
CA HIS A 100 13.77 -5.07 -6.02
C HIS A 100 14.00 -6.59 -5.99
N HIS A 101 13.11 -7.33 -6.64
CA HIS A 101 13.21 -8.78 -6.75
C HIS A 101 13.69 -9.13 -8.14
N GLN A 102 14.87 -9.76 -8.21
CA GLN A 102 15.42 -10.33 -9.42
C GLN A 102 15.82 -11.77 -9.12
N GLY A 103 15.44 -12.70 -9.99
CA GLY A 103 15.74 -14.10 -9.78
C GLY A 103 15.40 -14.98 -10.97
N THR A 104 15.84 -16.23 -10.85
CA THR A 104 15.54 -17.32 -11.77
C THR A 104 14.93 -18.47 -11.00
N HIS A 105 13.79 -18.97 -11.46
CA HIS A 105 13.16 -20.15 -10.89
C HIS A 105 12.52 -20.99 -12.01
N ASP A 106 12.83 -22.28 -12.06
CA ASP A 106 12.32 -23.21 -13.08
C ASP A 106 12.45 -22.68 -14.53
N ASP A 107 13.65 -22.20 -14.90
CA ASP A 107 13.97 -21.59 -16.21
C ASP A 107 13.19 -20.31 -16.55
N LEU A 108 12.47 -19.71 -15.59
CA LEU A 108 11.84 -18.41 -15.73
C LEU A 108 12.66 -17.34 -15.02
N GLU A 109 13.10 -16.34 -15.79
CA GLU A 109 13.66 -15.10 -15.25
C GLU A 109 12.52 -14.16 -14.85
N TYR A 110 12.58 -13.63 -13.63
CA TYR A 110 11.64 -12.62 -13.17
C TYR A 110 12.38 -11.44 -12.56
N GLU A 111 11.91 -10.24 -12.92
CA GLU A 111 12.38 -8.97 -12.38
C GLU A 111 11.15 -8.11 -12.08
N PHE A 112 10.95 -7.75 -10.82
CA PHE A 112 9.87 -6.87 -10.43
C PHE A 112 10.18 -6.10 -9.15
N LYS A 113 9.53 -4.95 -9.01
CA LYS A 113 9.63 -4.11 -7.81
C LYS A 113 8.39 -4.28 -6.95
N SER A 114 8.60 -4.45 -5.65
CA SER A 114 7.52 -4.54 -4.68
C SER A 114 7.67 -3.51 -3.56
N ILE A 115 6.56 -3.14 -2.94
CA ILE A 115 6.51 -2.26 -1.79
C ILE A 115 5.79 -3.00 -0.67
N ARG A 116 6.48 -3.16 0.45
CA ARG A 116 5.94 -3.82 1.64
C ARG A 116 5.25 -2.81 2.55
N VAL A 117 3.96 -3.03 2.82
CA VAL A 117 3.19 -2.21 3.76
C VAL A 117 2.80 -3.05 4.96
N ASN A 118 3.46 -2.79 6.09
CA ASN A 118 3.20 -3.51 7.34
C ASN A 118 1.93 -3.02 8.05
N ASN A 119 1.62 -1.72 7.95
CA ASN A 119 0.48 -1.12 8.62
C ASN A 119 -0.44 -0.42 7.62
N PRO A 120 -1.66 -0.95 7.38
CA PRO A 120 -2.59 -0.35 6.44
C PRO A 120 -3.15 1.01 6.87
N LEU A 121 -2.97 1.46 8.13
CA LEU A 121 -3.40 2.79 8.58
C LEU A 121 -2.71 3.95 7.89
N TYR A 122 -1.51 3.69 7.37
CA TYR A 122 -0.74 4.69 6.66
C TYR A 122 -1.16 4.80 5.19
N LEU A 123 -2.06 3.93 4.72
CA LEU A 123 -2.63 4.07 3.39
C LEU A 123 -3.76 5.09 3.41
N LEU A 124 -3.76 5.98 2.42
CA LEU A 124 -4.94 6.77 2.07
C LEU A 124 -5.50 6.24 0.76
N ILE A 125 -6.80 5.96 0.74
CA ILE A 125 -7.51 5.57 -0.47
C ILE A 125 -8.43 6.72 -0.84
N ASN A 126 -8.26 7.27 -2.05
CA ASN A 126 -8.97 8.42 -2.57
C ASN A 126 -8.93 9.63 -1.60
N GLY A 127 -7.77 9.86 -0.96
CA GLY A 127 -7.56 10.94 0.00
C GLY A 127 -8.17 10.71 1.39
N LYS A 128 -8.73 9.53 1.67
CA LYS A 128 -9.32 9.19 2.98
C LYS A 128 -8.51 8.08 3.66
N ARG A 129 -8.35 8.19 4.98
CA ARG A 129 -7.72 7.13 5.79
C ARG A 129 -8.54 5.85 5.73
N VAL A 130 -7.83 4.73 5.64
CA VAL A 130 -8.40 3.39 5.78
C VAL A 130 -9.04 3.27 7.16
N ASN A 131 -10.31 2.88 7.20
CA ASN A 131 -11.08 2.75 8.43
C ASN A 131 -10.63 1.54 9.25
N ARG A 132 -10.77 1.59 10.58
CA ARG A 132 -10.43 0.47 11.49
C ARG A 132 -11.17 -0.84 11.18
N CYS A 133 -12.29 -0.76 10.47
CA CYS A 133 -13.03 -1.94 10.02
C CYS A 133 -12.36 -2.66 8.84
N GLN A 134 -11.36 -2.09 8.17
CA GLN A 134 -10.69 -2.70 7.02
C GLN A 134 -9.49 -3.59 7.41
N PHE A 135 -9.28 -3.81 8.71
CA PHE A 135 -8.28 -4.72 9.25
C PHE A 135 -8.84 -6.09 9.52
N ALA A 136 -7.99 -7.11 9.41
CA ALA A 136 -8.29 -8.44 9.92
C ALA A 136 -8.75 -8.34 11.39
N CYS A 137 -10.02 -8.61 11.64
CA CYS A 137 -10.60 -8.64 12.96
C CYS A 137 -10.69 -10.10 13.41
N THR A 138 -10.25 -10.41 14.63
CA THR A 138 -10.47 -11.72 15.23
C THR A 138 -11.96 -11.91 15.49
N ARG A 139 -12.64 -12.62 14.60
CA ARG A 139 -14.06 -12.97 14.75
C ARG A 139 -14.17 -14.36 15.35
N VAL A 140 -14.47 -14.43 16.65
CA VAL A 140 -14.81 -15.69 17.32
C VAL A 140 -16.21 -16.12 16.85
N LYS A 141 -16.30 -17.23 16.13
CA LYS A 141 -17.58 -17.91 15.86
C LYS A 141 -17.67 -19.08 16.85
N SER A 142 -18.63 -19.03 17.77
CA SER A 142 -19.01 -20.19 18.56
C SER A 142 -20.17 -20.88 17.87
N THR A 143 -19.93 -22.04 17.27
CA THR A 143 -20.99 -22.93 16.78
C THR A 143 -21.49 -23.73 17.97
N TYR A 144 -22.57 -23.27 18.60
CA TYR A 144 -23.33 -24.12 19.53
C TYR A 144 -24.39 -24.85 18.71
N GLU A 145 -24.18 -26.15 18.47
CA GLU A 145 -25.26 -27.05 18.09
C GLU A 145 -25.96 -27.49 19.37
N ILE A 146 -27.19 -27.01 19.58
CA ILE A 146 -28.04 -27.45 20.67
C ILE A 146 -28.74 -28.72 20.15
N HIS A 147 -28.34 -29.88 20.68
CA HIS A 147 -29.05 -31.16 20.51
C HIS A 147 -30.27 -31.20 21.44
#